data_AF-A0A257RIB9-F1
#
_entry.id   AF-A0A257RIB9-F1
#
_cell.length_a   1.000
_cell.length_b   1.000
_cell.length_c   1.000
_cell.angle_alpha   90.00
_cell.angle_beta   90.00
_cell.angle_gamma   90.00
#
_symmetry.space_group_name_H-M   'P 1'
#
loop_
_entity.id
_entity.type
_entity.pdbx_description
1 polymer ?
#
loop_
_entity_poly.entity_id
_entity_poly.type
_entity_poly.pdbx_seq_one_letter_code
_entity_poly.pdbx_strand_id
1 'polypeptide(L)'
;MDDEVKSRPRFPRRCTIARSSLTRQRPLEATMLAAVFWFLNEVIQIYIYIMIAAAIFSWLLAFGVLDTRNRIVYRIEDFLIRATEPFLAPFRRFIPTVGGIDISFIIAFLLLRAVQIFLAGLYAHLALNGYQ
;
A
#
# COMPACT_ATOMS: atom_id res chain seq x y z
N MET A 1 -82.95 22.05 10.13
CA MET A 1 -82.99 21.43 11.47
C MET A 1 -82.00 20.30 11.34
N ASP A 2 -80.73 20.66 11.45
CA ASP A 2 -79.64 19.98 10.77
C ASP A 2 -78.94 19.09 11.78
N ASP A 3 -79.33 17.81 11.80
CA ASP A 3 -78.69 16.77 12.59
C ASP A 3 -77.50 16.19 11.82
N GLU A 4 -76.37 16.90 11.79
CA GLU A 4 -75.08 16.36 11.31
C GLU A 4 -74.06 16.31 12.46
N VAL A 5 -74.43 15.57 13.51
CA VAL A 5 -73.54 15.21 14.60
C VAL A 5 -72.86 13.87 14.26
N LYS A 6 -71.54 13.96 14.06
CA LYS A 6 -70.53 13.00 14.55
C LYS A 6 -70.49 11.62 13.88
N SER A 7 -69.65 11.54 12.85
CA SER A 7 -68.93 10.30 12.54
C SER A 7 -67.48 10.60 12.13
N ARG A 8 -66.58 10.72 13.12
CA ARG A 8 -65.14 10.49 12.88
C ARG A 8 -64.85 9.02 13.11
N PRO A 9 -64.46 8.26 12.07
CA PRO A 9 -63.30 7.37 12.20
C PRO A 9 -62.56 7.26 10.84
N ARG A 10 -61.33 6.76 10.67
CA ARG A 10 -60.30 6.12 11.49
C ARG A 10 -59.01 6.31 10.68
N PHE A 11 -57.93 6.81 11.26
CA PHE A 11 -56.62 6.77 10.58
C PHE A 11 -56.18 5.30 10.43
N PRO A 12 -55.90 4.79 9.21
CA PRO A 12 -55.10 3.60 9.10
C PRO A 12 -53.64 3.98 9.37
N ARG A 13 -53.09 3.45 10.47
CA ARG A 13 -51.65 3.36 10.68
C ARG A 13 -51.06 2.52 9.55
N ARG A 14 -50.34 3.14 8.61
CA ARG A 14 -49.29 2.41 7.87
C ARG A 14 -47.96 3.05 8.16
N CYS A 15 -47.42 2.60 9.27
CA CYS A 15 -45.98 2.49 9.46
C CYS A 15 -45.47 1.54 8.36
N THR A 16 -44.98 2.10 7.25
CA THR A 16 -44.13 1.35 6.33
C THR A 16 -42.69 1.73 6.64
N ILE A 17 -42.24 1.38 7.84
CA ILE A 17 -40.81 1.18 8.09
C ILE A 17 -40.45 -0.03 7.23
N ALA A 18 -40.00 0.22 6.01
CA ALA A 18 -39.35 -0.79 5.21
C ALA A 18 -38.01 -1.12 5.88
N ARG A 19 -38.10 -2.09 6.80
CA ARG A 19 -37.07 -2.97 7.34
C ARG A 19 -35.64 -2.67 6.85
N SER A 20 -34.90 -2.04 7.74
CA SER A 20 -33.46 -2.20 7.89
C SER A 20 -33.12 -3.67 8.18
N SER A 21 -33.03 -4.53 7.16
CA SER A 21 -32.51 -5.89 7.34
C SER A 21 -32.08 -6.51 6.02
N LEU A 22 -31.15 -5.86 5.32
CA LEU A 22 -30.09 -6.64 4.69
C LEU A 22 -28.83 -6.21 5.42
N THR A 23 -28.65 -6.77 6.62
CA THR A 23 -27.33 -7.06 7.15
C THR A 23 -26.55 -7.70 6.01
N ARG A 24 -25.79 -6.88 5.29
CA ARG A 24 -24.72 -7.27 4.38
C ARG A 24 -23.66 -7.92 5.26
N GLN A 25 -23.97 -9.11 5.78
CA GLN A 25 -23.03 -10.02 6.39
C GLN A 25 -22.16 -10.57 5.26
N ARG A 26 -21.24 -9.73 4.79
CA ARG A 26 -20.03 -10.15 4.11
C ARG A 26 -18.80 -9.41 4.68
N PRO A 27 -18.68 -9.16 6.01
CA PRO A 27 -17.50 -8.44 6.50
C PRO A 27 -16.27 -9.33 6.53
N LEU A 28 -16.36 -10.64 6.83
CA LEU A 28 -15.17 -11.41 7.21
C LEU A 28 -14.22 -11.74 6.04
N GLU A 29 -14.72 -12.15 4.87
CA GLU A 29 -13.84 -12.55 3.76
C GLU A 29 -13.15 -11.34 3.12
N ALA A 30 -13.88 -10.25 2.93
CA ALA A 30 -13.33 -9.00 2.41
C ALA A 30 -12.36 -8.34 3.41
N THR A 31 -12.62 -8.42 4.72
CA THR A 31 -11.70 -7.85 5.73
C THR A 31 -10.44 -8.66 5.90
N MET A 32 -10.50 -9.99 5.84
CA MET A 32 -9.30 -10.84 5.93
C MET A 32 -8.41 -10.66 4.70
N LEU A 33 -8.99 -10.62 3.50
CA LEU A 33 -8.25 -10.31 2.28
C LEU A 33 -7.63 -8.91 2.36
N ALA A 34 -8.42 -7.90 2.77
CA ALA A 34 -7.93 -6.53 2.94
C ALA A 34 -6.78 -6.46 3.95
N ALA A 35 -6.86 -7.18 5.08
CA ALA A 35 -5.81 -7.21 6.09
C ALA A 35 -4.50 -7.82 5.56
N VAL A 36 -4.58 -8.91 4.80
CA VAL A 36 -3.41 -9.52 4.15
C VAL A 36 -2.79 -8.56 3.13
N PHE A 37 -3.60 -7.94 2.27
CA PHE A 37 -3.09 -6.97 1.29
C PHE A 37 -2.48 -5.74 1.96
N TRP A 38 -3.10 -5.23 3.03
CA TRP A 38 -2.56 -4.13 3.81
C TRP A 38 -1.20 -4.50 4.42
N PHE A 39 -1.09 -5.66 5.04
CA PHE A 39 0.17 -6.15 5.60
C PHE A 39 1.26 -6.31 4.54
N LEU A 40 0.93 -6.91 3.39
CA LEU A 40 1.86 -7.04 2.26
C LEU A 40 2.32 -5.68 1.75
N ASN A 41 1.40 -4.73 1.62
CA ASN A 41 1.74 -3.37 1.21
C ASN A 41 2.70 -2.72 2.21
N GLU A 42 2.48 -2.87 3.53
CA GLU A 42 3.39 -2.35 4.56
C GLU A 42 4.78 -2.98 4.48
N VAL A 43 4.88 -4.29 4.25
CA VAL A 43 6.18 -4.95 4.04
C VAL A 43 6.93 -4.35 2.84
N ILE A 44 6.21 -4.11 1.73
CA ILE A 44 6.81 -3.47 0.55
C ILE A 44 7.24 -2.03 0.88
N GLN A 45 6.46 -1.27 1.67
CA GLN A 45 6.82 0.08 2.08
C GLN A 45 8.08 0.11 2.95
N ILE A 46 8.21 -0.81 3.91
CA ILE A 46 9.41 -0.94 4.72
C ILE A 46 10.63 -1.20 3.83
N TYR A 47 10.50 -2.08 2.84
CA TYR A 47 11.58 -2.34 1.88
C TYR A 47 11.95 -1.08 1.07
N ILE A 48 10.95 -0.29 0.65
CA ILE A 48 11.18 1.00 -0.03
C ILE A 48 11.96 1.96 0.87
N TYR A 49 11.64 2.05 2.16
CA TYR A 49 12.39 2.91 3.09
C TYR A 49 13.84 2.47 3.27
N ILE A 50 14.10 1.16 3.35
CA ILE A 50 15.47 0.63 3.39
C ILE A 50 16.23 1.00 2.11
N MET A 51 15.59 0.90 0.95
CA MET A 51 16.16 1.30 -0.33
C MET A 51 16.47 2.80 -0.40
N ILE A 52 15.58 3.65 0.09
CA ILE A 52 15.80 5.10 0.17
C ILE A 52 16.98 5.40 1.11
N ALA A 53 17.06 4.74 2.26
CA ALA A 53 18.19 4.88 3.18
C ALA A 53 19.51 4.48 2.50
N ALA A 54 19.54 3.38 1.74
CA ALA A 54 20.70 2.96 0.95
C ALA A 54 21.12 4.01 -0.10
N ALA A 55 20.15 4.58 -0.81
CA ALA A 55 20.39 5.64 -1.80
C ALA A 55 20.98 6.90 -1.17
N ILE A 56 20.41 7.34 -0.03
CA ILE A 56 20.92 8.49 0.73
C ILE A 56 22.34 8.20 1.22
N PHE A 57 22.61 7.01 1.76
CA PHE A 57 23.94 6.63 2.22
C PHE A 57 24.97 6.66 1.09
N SER A 58 24.60 6.17 -0.10
CA SER A 58 25.43 6.25 -1.30
C SER A 58 25.73 7.69 -1.71
N TRP A 59 24.74 8.60 -1.68
CA TRP A 59 24.98 10.02 -1.95
C TRP A 59 25.87 10.69 -0.91
N LEU A 60 25.66 10.40 0.38
CA LEU A 60 26.49 10.94 1.46
C LEU A 60 27.96 10.52 1.32
N LEU A 61 28.22 9.29 0.87
CA LEU A 61 29.56 8.81 0.55
C LEU A 61 30.12 9.48 -0.71
N ALA A 62 29.33 9.61 -1.78
CA ALA A 62 29.76 10.21 -3.04
C ALA A 62 30.11 11.70 -2.91
N PHE A 63 29.38 12.45 -2.08
CA PHE A 63 29.66 13.86 -1.77
C PHE A 63 30.72 14.06 -0.68
N GLY A 64 31.32 12.98 -0.16
CA GLY A 64 32.35 13.06 0.88
C GLY A 64 31.84 13.54 2.25
N VAL A 65 30.52 13.48 2.49
CA VAL A 65 29.92 13.81 3.79
C VAL A 65 30.22 12.71 4.82
N LEU A 66 30.23 11.46 4.35
CA LEU A 66 30.60 10.29 5.14
C LEU A 66 31.88 9.67 4.57
N ASP A 67 32.73 9.14 5.46
CA ASP A 67 33.99 8.47 5.10
C ASP A 67 33.93 6.99 5.48
N THR A 68 34.13 6.10 4.49
CA THR A 68 34.18 4.64 4.68
C THR A 68 35.40 4.17 5.48
N ARG A 69 36.40 5.04 5.71
CA ARG A 69 37.50 4.75 6.65
C ARG A 69 36.99 4.49 8.07
N ASN A 70 35.84 5.03 8.44
CA ASN A 70 35.17 4.67 9.68
C ASN A 70 34.50 3.29 9.55
N ARG A 71 34.93 2.35 10.39
CA ARG A 71 34.38 0.97 10.43
C ARG A 71 32.86 0.91 10.60
N ILE A 72 32.25 1.88 11.27
CA ILE A 72 30.79 1.91 11.46
C ILE A 72 30.09 2.21 10.13
N VAL A 73 30.56 3.24 9.42
CA VAL A 73 30.00 3.68 8.14
C VAL A 73 30.11 2.54 7.12
N TYR A 74 31.29 1.92 7.02
CA TYR A 74 31.53 0.78 6.14
C TYR A 74 30.58 -0.40 6.41
N ARG A 75 30.34 -0.74 7.69
CA ARG A 75 29.44 -1.85 8.04
C ARG A 75 27.99 -1.56 7.65
N ILE A 76 27.53 -0.31 7.82
CA ILE A 76 26.18 0.10 7.44
C ILE A 76 26.03 0.06 5.92
N GLU A 77 27.01 0.59 5.18
CA GLU A 77 27.06 0.54 3.72
C GLU A 77 27.04 -0.91 3.20
N ASP A 78 27.94 -1.77 3.70
CA ASP A 78 28.03 -3.18 3.30
C ASP A 78 26.73 -3.93 3.60
N PHE A 79 26.09 -3.66 4.74
CA PHE A 79 24.77 -4.20 5.06
C PHE A 79 23.69 -3.74 4.07
N LEU A 80 23.63 -2.45 3.75
CA LEU A 80 22.64 -1.89 2.82
C LEU A 80 22.85 -2.45 1.40
N ILE A 81 24.10 -2.57 0.96
CA ILE A 81 24.44 -3.16 -0.34
C ILE A 81 24.00 -4.62 -0.37
N ARG A 82 24.34 -5.44 0.63
CA ARG A 82 23.95 -6.86 0.68
C ARG A 82 22.44 -7.05 0.77
N ALA A 83 21.75 -6.21 1.54
CA ALA A 83 20.30 -6.26 1.69
C ALA A 83 19.57 -5.94 0.37
N THR A 84 20.16 -5.07 -0.45
CA THR A 84 19.56 -4.61 -1.72
C THR A 84 20.11 -5.36 -2.94
N GLU A 85 21.22 -6.08 -2.81
CA GLU A 85 21.88 -6.88 -3.86
C GLU A 85 20.94 -7.85 -4.59
N PRO A 86 20.14 -8.72 -3.94
CA PRO A 86 19.31 -9.68 -4.67
C PRO A 86 18.31 -9.02 -5.62
N PHE A 87 17.91 -7.79 -5.32
CA PHE A 87 17.02 -7.00 -6.18
C PHE A 87 17.79 -6.16 -7.20
N LEU A 88 18.95 -5.61 -6.84
CA LEU A 88 19.75 -4.71 -7.67
C LEU A 88 20.71 -5.41 -8.63
N ALA A 89 21.08 -6.68 -8.37
CA ALA A 89 22.04 -7.43 -9.17
C ALA A 89 21.67 -7.55 -10.67
N PRO A 90 20.38 -7.77 -11.04
CA PRO A 90 19.98 -7.71 -12.45
C PRO A 90 20.19 -6.33 -13.06
N PHE A 91 19.86 -5.26 -12.34
CA PHE A 91 19.93 -3.88 -12.84
C PHE A 91 21.37 -3.39 -13.02
N ARG A 92 22.27 -3.79 -12.11
CA ARG A 92 23.71 -3.47 -12.19
C ARG A 92 24.42 -4.09 -13.40
N ARG A 93 23.89 -5.17 -13.98
CA ARG A 93 24.42 -5.72 -15.24
C ARG A 93 24.10 -4.86 -16.46
N PHE A 94 23.00 -4.12 -16.42
CA PHE A 94 22.57 -3.27 -17.53
C PHE A 94 23.06 -1.82 -17.39
N ILE A 95 23.34 -1.38 -16.16
CA ILE A 95 23.65 0.01 -15.87
C ILE A 95 25.02 0.09 -15.19
N PRO A 96 26.06 0.56 -15.90
CA PRO A 96 27.32 0.88 -15.27
C PRO A 96 27.12 2.03 -14.29
N THR A 97 27.74 1.94 -13.11
CA THR A 97 27.75 3.02 -12.12
C THR A 97 28.44 4.25 -12.70
N VAL A 98 27.74 5.39 -12.78
CA VAL A 98 28.28 6.63 -13.36
C VAL A 98 28.67 7.58 -12.23
N GLY A 99 29.96 7.91 -12.12
CA GLY A 99 30.43 8.98 -11.23
C GLY A 99 30.19 8.77 -9.73
N GLY A 100 30.14 7.52 -9.26
CA GLY A 100 29.92 7.21 -7.83
C GLY A 100 28.47 7.35 -7.34
N ILE A 101 27.54 7.72 -8.23
CA ILE A 101 26.11 7.80 -7.95
C ILE A 101 25.43 6.55 -8.50
N ASP A 102 24.82 5.75 -7.63
CA ASP A 102 24.17 4.51 -8.05
C ASP A 102 22.74 4.76 -8.56
N ILE A 103 22.61 4.98 -9.88
CA ILE A 103 21.34 5.17 -10.59
C ILE A 103 20.40 3.96 -10.41
N SER A 104 20.95 2.79 -10.10
CA SER A 104 20.19 1.57 -9.86
C SER A 104 19.13 1.74 -8.76
N PHE A 105 19.40 2.56 -7.74
CA PHE A 105 18.43 2.83 -6.67
C PHE A 105 17.17 3.56 -7.17
N ILE A 106 17.30 4.50 -8.11
CA ILE A 106 16.15 5.22 -8.67
C ILE A 106 15.24 4.27 -9.46
N ILE A 107 15.86 3.41 -10.26
CA ILE A 107 15.14 2.44 -11.10
C ILE A 107 14.47 1.37 -10.25
N ALA A 108 15.18 0.87 -9.24
CA ALA A 108 14.62 -0.08 -8.30
C ALA A 108 13.43 0.52 -7.53
N PHE A 109 13.51 1.78 -7.09
CA PHE A 109 12.37 2.50 -6.49
C PHE A 109 11.17 2.57 -7.44
N LEU A 110 11.41 2.94 -8.71
CA LEU A 110 10.35 3.01 -9.72
C LEU A 110 9.66 1.66 -9.92
N LEU A 111 10.44 0.58 -9.98
CA LEU A 111 9.93 -0.78 -10.14
C LEU A 111 9.11 -1.23 -8.92
N LEU A 112 9.60 -0.99 -7.71
CA LEU A 112 8.84 -1.29 -6.50
C LEU A 112 7.53 -0.50 -6.45
N ARG A 113 7.54 0.76 -6.86
CA ARG A 113 6.32 1.56 -6.95
C ARG A 113 5.35 1.03 -8.01
N ALA A 114 5.86 0.59 -9.16
CA ALA A 114 5.06 -0.06 -10.19
C ALA A 114 4.42 -1.36 -9.68
N VAL A 115 5.16 -2.17 -8.93
CA VAL A 115 4.65 -3.39 -8.29
C VAL A 115 3.54 -3.06 -7.29
N GLN A 116 3.69 -2.03 -6.45
CA GLN A 116 2.62 -1.61 -5.53
C GLN A 116 1.34 -1.21 -6.27
N ILE A 117 1.45 -0.44 -7.35
CA ILE A 117 0.31 -0.01 -8.16
C ILE A 117 -0.37 -1.23 -8.79
N PHE A 118 0.41 -2.16 -9.34
CA PHE A 118 -0.10 -3.41 -9.91
C PHE A 118 -0.83 -4.25 -8.85
N LEU A 119 -0.23 -4.42 -7.67
CA LEU A 119 -0.79 -5.21 -6.58
C LEU A 119 -2.10 -4.60 -6.05
N ALA A 120 -2.17 -3.27 -5.94
CA ALA A 120 -3.38 -2.55 -5.56
C ALA A 120 -4.49 -2.69 -6.63
N GLY A 121 -4.14 -2.62 -7.92
CA GLY A 121 -5.08 -2.86 -9.01
C GLY A 121 -5.61 -4.29 -9.03
N LEU A 122 -4.73 -5.27 -8.79
CA LEU A 122 -5.11 -6.68 -8.68
C LEU A 122 -6.06 -6.91 -7.49
N TYR A 123 -5.76 -6.36 -6.32
CA TYR A 123 -6.65 -6.40 -5.16
C TYR A 123 -8.04 -5.81 -5.48
N ALA A 124 -8.08 -4.64 -6.12
CA ALA A 124 -9.33 -4.01 -6.50
C ALA A 124 -10.13 -4.89 -7.47
N HIS A 125 -9.48 -5.49 -8.45
CA HIS A 125 -10.15 -6.41 -9.38
C HIS A 125 -10.71 -7.66 -8.67
N LEU A 126 -9.93 -8.30 -7.81
CA LEU A 126 -10.36 -9.47 -7.05
C LEU A 126 -11.50 -9.14 -6.07
N ALA A 127 -11.44 -7.99 -5.41
CA ALA A 127 -12.47 -7.52 -4.50
C ALA A 127 -13.78 -7.17 -5.21
N LEU A 128 -13.71 -6.63 -6.44
CA LEU A 128 -14.89 -6.31 -7.25
C LEU A 128 -15.48 -7.55 -7.94
N ASN A 129 -14.66 -8.52 -8.35
CA ASN A 129 -15.16 -9.78 -8.94
C ASN A 129 -15.76 -10.71 -7.89
N GLY A 130 -15.25 -10.72 -6.66
CA GLY A 130 -15.86 -11.44 -5.54
C GLY A 130 -17.19 -10.82 -5.05
N TYR A 131 -17.64 -9.72 -5.65
CA TYR A 131 -18.87 -9.01 -5.32
C TYR A 131 -20.07 -9.36 -6.23
N GLN A 132 -19.84 -9.99 -7.39
CA GLN A 132 -20.91 -10.50 -8.26
C GLN A 132 -21.38 -11.89 -7.83
#